data_AF-E7RCL4-F1
#
_entry.id   AF-E7RCL4-F1
#
_cell.length_a   1.000
_cell.length_b   1.000
_cell.length_c   1.000
_cell.angle_alpha   90.00
_cell.angle_beta   90.00
_cell.angle_gamma   90.00
#
_symmetry.space_group_name_H-M   'P 1'
#
loop_
_entity.id
_entity.type
_entity.pdbx_description
1 polymer ?
#
loop_
_entity_poly.entity_id
_entity_poly.type
_entity_poly.pdbx_seq_one_letter_code
_entity_poly.pdbx_strand_id
1 'polypeptide(L)'
;MKTTGIVRNTDPLGRIVIPKELRRGMEINVGDPVEVLVEEDVIMLRKSQAVGACLVTGEVLAENKEFAPGLTLSLEGARVLLHELETKKLK
;
A
#
# COMPACT_ATOMS: atom_id res chain seq x y z
N MET A 1 -12.60 -12.88 -3.76
CA MET A 1 -12.34 -12.59 -2.32
C MET A 1 -12.00 -13.90 -1.62
N LYS A 2 -10.96 -13.92 -0.77
CA LYS A 2 -10.66 -15.10 0.06
C LYS A 2 -11.31 -14.90 1.42
N THR A 3 -12.28 -15.75 1.75
CA THR A 3 -12.96 -15.70 3.04
C THR A 3 -12.11 -16.44 4.06
N THR A 4 -11.66 -15.74 5.10
CA THR A 4 -10.86 -16.36 6.18
C THR A 4 -11.75 -17.06 7.22
N GLY A 5 -13.05 -16.77 7.24
CA GLY A 5 -14.02 -17.33 8.19
C GLY A 5 -13.80 -16.90 9.64
N ILE A 6 -12.95 -15.91 9.88
CA ILE A 6 -12.59 -15.44 11.22
C ILE A 6 -13.57 -14.35 11.65
N VAL A 7 -14.31 -14.60 12.72
CA VAL A 7 -15.21 -13.62 13.35
C VAL A 7 -14.56 -13.09 14.63
N ARG A 8 -14.58 -11.77 14.82
CA ARG A 8 -14.11 -11.12 16.05
C ARG A 8 -15.06 -10.03 16.50
N ASN A 9 -15.28 -9.99 17.81
CA ASN A 9 -16.05 -8.94 18.45
C ASN A 9 -15.21 -7.68 18.56
N THR A 10 -15.87 -6.53 18.50
CA THR A 10 -15.28 -5.25 18.85
C THR A 10 -15.04 -5.18 20.36
N ASP A 11 -14.02 -4.44 20.75
CA ASP A 11 -13.84 -4.08 22.15
C ASP A 11 -14.80 -2.93 22.57
N PRO A 12 -14.84 -2.55 23.86
CA PRO A 12 -15.70 -1.46 24.34
C PRO A 12 -15.45 -0.08 23.71
N LEU A 13 -14.32 0.10 23.04
CA LEU A 13 -13.95 1.34 22.35
C LEU A 13 -14.20 1.24 20.83
N GLY A 14 -14.76 0.13 20.34
CA GLY A 14 -15.01 -0.09 18.92
C GLY A 14 -13.79 -0.54 18.11
N ARG A 15 -12.69 -0.95 18.76
CA ARG A 15 -11.49 -1.44 18.07
C ARG A 15 -11.67 -2.91 17.70
N ILE A 16 -11.08 -3.30 16.55
CA ILE A 16 -11.04 -4.68 16.08
C ILE A 16 -9.59 -5.16 16.09
N VAL A 17 -9.37 -6.39 16.55
CA VAL A 17 -8.04 -7.01 16.57
C VAL A 17 -7.80 -7.77 15.27
N ILE A 18 -6.70 -7.47 14.58
CA ILE A 18 -6.25 -8.24 13.41
C ILE A 18 -5.47 -9.49 13.90
N PRO A 19 -5.91 -10.71 13.56
CA PRO A 19 -5.22 -11.95 13.89
C PRO A 19 -3.73 -11.94 13.49
N LYS A 20 -2.91 -12.63 14.29
CA LYS A 20 -1.44 -12.64 14.10
C LYS A 20 -1.06 -13.24 12.74
N GLU A 21 -1.81 -14.22 12.26
CA GLU A 21 -1.62 -14.89 10.98
C GLU A 21 -1.78 -13.90 9.82
N LEU A 22 -2.82 -13.07 9.86
CA LEU A 22 -3.06 -12.04 8.84
C LEU A 22 -2.01 -10.93 8.91
N ARG A 23 -1.64 -10.49 10.11
CA ARG A 23 -0.56 -9.51 10.28
C ARG A 23 0.77 -9.99 9.70
N ARG A 24 1.13 -11.26 9.92
CA ARG A 24 2.35 -11.85 9.35
C ARG A 24 2.27 -11.99 7.83
N GLY A 25 1.12 -12.42 7.31
CA GLY A 25 0.92 -12.56 5.86
C GLY A 25 0.89 -11.23 5.11
N MET A 26 0.46 -10.14 5.75
CA MET A 26 0.43 -8.79 5.19
C MET A 26 1.61 -7.92 5.63
N GLU A 27 2.56 -8.49 6.40
CA GLU A 27 3.71 -7.79 6.96
C GLU A 27 3.36 -6.50 7.71
N ILE A 28 2.29 -6.54 8.51
CA ILE A 28 1.83 -5.43 9.36
C ILE A 28 2.43 -5.58 10.76
N ASN A 29 3.38 -4.71 11.08
CA ASN A 29 4.05 -4.67 12.38
C ASN A 29 3.36 -3.70 13.35
N VAL A 30 3.76 -3.76 14.61
CA VAL A 30 3.25 -2.84 15.63
C VAL A 30 3.75 -1.43 15.30
N GLY A 31 2.80 -0.49 15.15
CA GLY A 31 3.10 0.90 14.78
C GLY A 31 3.02 1.18 13.28
N ASP A 32 2.86 0.16 12.43
CA ASP A 32 2.72 0.36 11.00
C ASP A 32 1.38 1.06 10.68
N PRO A 33 1.39 2.07 9.79
CA PRO A 33 0.16 2.70 9.33
C PRO A 33 -0.67 1.72 8.49
N VAL A 34 -1.95 1.62 8.80
CA VAL A 34 -2.94 0.84 8.05
C VAL A 34 -3.98 1.80 7.50
N GLU A 35 -4.17 1.76 6.19
CA GLU A 35 -5.20 2.52 5.51
C GLU A 35 -6.54 1.79 5.63
N VAL A 36 -7.58 2.52 6.01
CA VAL A 36 -8.95 2.02 6.17
C VAL A 36 -9.80 2.63 5.05
N LEU A 37 -10.32 1.76 4.19
CA LEU A 37 -11.17 2.10 3.06
C LEU A 37 -12.57 1.56 3.33
N VAL A 38 -13.59 2.30 2.94
CA VAL A 38 -15.00 1.91 3.11
C VAL A 38 -15.67 1.92 1.74
N GLU A 39 -16.27 0.78 1.38
CA GLU A 39 -17.05 0.63 0.16
C GLU A 39 -18.35 -0.10 0.51
N GLU A 40 -19.48 0.59 0.34
CA GLU A 40 -20.80 0.11 0.74
C GLU A 40 -20.81 -0.38 2.21
N ASP A 41 -21.03 -1.67 2.44
CA ASP A 41 -21.06 -2.32 3.76
C ASP A 41 -19.75 -3.07 4.08
N VAL A 42 -18.68 -2.82 3.32
CA VAL A 42 -17.39 -3.51 3.45
C VAL A 42 -16.30 -2.55 3.93
N ILE A 43 -15.59 -2.95 4.98
CA ILE A 43 -14.35 -2.31 5.43
C ILE A 43 -13.16 -3.07 4.82
N MET A 44 -12.34 -2.36 4.04
CA MET A 44 -11.10 -2.88 3.48
C MET A 44 -9.91 -2.26 4.20
N LEU A 45 -8.97 -3.13 4.61
CA LEU A 45 -7.73 -2.73 5.27
C LEU A 45 -6.55 -2.97 4.32
N ARG A 46 -5.74 -1.94 4.09
CA ARG A 46 -4.52 -2.03 3.28
C ARG A 46 -3.32 -1.58 4.13
N LYS A 47 -2.19 -2.30 4.03
CA LYS A 47 -0.91 -1.79 4.56
C LYS A 47 -0.64 -0.46 3.85
N SER A 48 -0.58 0.63 4.59
CA SER A 48 -0.32 1.94 3.99
C SER A 48 1.09 1.89 3.40
N GLN A 49 1.16 1.79 2.07
CA GLN A 49 2.35 2.21 1.36
C GLN A 49 2.31 3.72 1.47
N ALA A 50 3.31 4.29 2.15
CA ALA A 50 3.37 5.72 2.41
C ALA A 50 2.88 6.48 1.18
N VAL A 51 1.76 7.20 1.32
CA VAL A 51 1.12 7.90 0.21
C VAL A 51 2.17 8.80 -0.40
N GLY A 52 2.46 8.59 -1.68
CA GLY A 52 3.52 9.30 -2.37
C GLY A 52 4.87 8.58 -2.43
N ALA A 53 5.00 7.34 -1.99
CA ALA A 53 6.23 6.55 -2.20
C ALA A 53 6.49 6.36 -3.71
N CYS A 54 7.75 6.51 -4.11
CA CYS A 54 8.15 6.20 -5.47
C CYS A 54 8.00 4.70 -5.74
N LEU A 55 7.30 4.34 -6.81
CA LEU A 55 7.09 2.94 -7.20
C LEU A 55 8.40 2.20 -7.54
N VAL A 56 9.41 2.94 -8.02
CA VAL A 56 10.70 2.40 -8.47
C VAL A 56 11.71 2.35 -7.32
N THR A 57 11.87 3.44 -6.55
CA THR A 57 12.89 3.52 -5.49
C THR A 57 12.35 3.18 -4.11
N GLY A 58 11.03 3.18 -3.90
CA GLY A 58 10.40 2.97 -2.59
C GLY A 58 10.49 4.17 -1.63
N GLU A 59 11.18 5.24 -2.03
CA GLU A 59 11.41 6.42 -1.19
C GLU A 59 10.19 7.33 -1.16
N VAL A 60 9.94 7.96 -0.01
CA VAL A 60 8.88 8.93 0.19
C VAL A 60 9.53 10.30 0.30
N LEU A 61 9.55 11.05 -0.81
CA LEU A 61 10.07 12.41 -0.85
C LEU A 61 8.91 13.37 -1.09
N ALA A 62 9.00 14.59 -0.53
CA ALA A 62 8.00 15.64 -0.76
C ALA A 62 7.88 16.03 -2.25
N GLU A 63 8.92 15.72 -3.03
CA GLU A 63 9.02 15.99 -4.46
C GLU A 63 8.42 14.89 -5.34
N ASN A 64 8.00 13.76 -4.74
CA ASN A 64 7.41 12.67 -5.49
C ASN A 64 6.10 13.12 -6.12
N LYS A 65 5.96 12.86 -7.42
CA LYS A 65 4.78 13.26 -8.20
C LYS A 65 4.02 12.05 -8.66
N GLU A 66 2.70 12.13 -8.59
CA GLU A 66 1.81 11.16 -9.20
C GLU A 66 1.66 11.48 -10.69
N PHE A 67 2.04 10.54 -11.54
CA PHE A 67 1.98 10.67 -13.01
C PHE A 67 0.75 9.97 -13.60
N ALA A 68 0.21 8.98 -12.90
CA ALA A 68 -1.05 8.28 -13.20
C ALA A 68 -1.57 7.65 -11.89
N PRO A 69 -2.85 7.25 -11.79
CA PRO A 69 -3.39 6.63 -10.58
C PRO A 69 -2.52 5.45 -10.10
N GLY A 70 -1.92 5.59 -8.92
CA GLY A 70 -1.02 4.58 -8.33
C GLY A 70 0.40 4.52 -8.91
N LEU A 71 0.74 5.42 -9.84
CA LEU A 71 2.10 5.61 -10.36
C LEU A 71 2.67 6.91 -9.80
N THR A 72 3.22 6.83 -8.59
CA THR A 72 4.01 7.91 -8.00
C THR A 72 5.49 7.64 -8.21
N LEU A 73 6.22 8.63 -8.71
CA LEU A 73 7.66 8.52 -8.97
C LEU A 73 8.42 9.68 -8.33
N SER A 74 9.58 9.36 -7.77
CA SER A 74 10.63 10.32 -7.46
C SER A 74 11.36 10.71 -8.74
N LEU A 75 12.14 11.80 -8.70
CA LEU A 75 12.97 12.23 -9.83
C LEU A 75 13.95 11.11 -10.27
N GLU A 76 14.58 10.45 -9.31
CA GLU A 76 15.47 9.30 -9.52
C GLU A 76 14.71 8.13 -10.15
N GLY A 77 13.56 7.75 -9.57
CA GLY A 77 12.74 6.64 -10.07
C GLY A 77 12.22 6.88 -11.49
N ALA A 78 11.86 8.12 -11.81
CA ALA A 78 11.46 8.51 -13.16
C ALA A 78 12.61 8.37 -14.17
N ARG A 79 13.85 8.74 -13.78
CA ARG A 79 15.04 8.60 -14.64
C ARG A 79 15.35 7.13 -14.93
N VAL A 80 15.31 6.29 -13.90
CA VAL A 80 15.53 4.83 -14.04
C VAL A 80 14.46 4.22 -14.94
N LEU A 81 13.19 4.55 -14.72
CA LEU A 81 12.08 4.05 -15.53
C LEU A 81 12.19 4.50 -16.99
N LEU A 82 12.55 5.76 -17.23
CA LEU A 82 12.74 6.28 -18.58
C LEU A 82 13.85 5.52 -19.32
N HIS A 83 15.00 5.32 -18.68
CA HIS A 83 16.10 4.56 -19.24
C HIS A 83 15.69 3.11 -19.55
N GLU A 84 14.93 2.46 -18.67
CA GLU A 84 14.39 1.12 -18.95
C GLU A 84 13.40 1.09 -20.12
N LEU A 85 12.53 2.10 -20.24
CA LEU A 85 11.58 2.19 -21.34
C LEU A 85 12.28 2.43 -22.68
N GLU A 86 13.32 3.26 -22.70
CA GLU A 86 14.14 3.53 -23.89
C GLU A 86 14.98 2.32 -24.30
N THR A 87 15.50 1.56 -23.33
CA THR A 87 16.27 0.34 -23.61
C THR A 87 15.38 -0.85 -24.02
N LYS A 88 14.13 -0.91 -23.56
CA LYS A 88 13.19 -2.01 -23.86
C LYS A 88 12.18 -1.72 -24.98
N LYS A 89 12.02 -0.48 -25.44
CA LYS A 89 11.28 -0.13 -26.68
C LYS A 89 12.27 0.59 -27.61
N LEU A 90 12.76 0.05 -28.71
CA LEU A 90 12.08 -0.72 -29.75
C LEU A 90 12.78 -2.07 -30.05
N LYS A 91 12.15 -3.19 -29.69
CA LYS A 91 12.08 -4.41 -30.51
C LYS A 91 10.67 -4.95 -30.46
#